data_AF-A0A352YVI3-F1
#
_entry.id   AF-A0A352YVI3-F1
#
_cell.length_a   1.000
_cell.length_b   1.000
_cell.length_c   1.000
_cell.angle_alpha   90.00
_cell.angle_beta   90.00
_cell.angle_gamma   90.00
#
_symmetry.space_group_name_H-M   'P 1'
#
loop_
_entity.id
_entity.type
_entity.pdbx_description
1 polymer ?
#
loop_
_entity_poly.entity_id
_entity_poly.type
_entity_poly.pdbx_seq_one_letter_code
_entity_poly.pdbx_strand_id
1 'polypeptide(L)'
;MRHLYKNLLQDAISNKIILATPTTLIVILKSVAMSWQQHNVTQNALEIQTTAIELHSRMITFSEFLKDIGDGLKSALGSYNKAVGSYTGRLLPQGKKLEELGATSNKKNIPEIKMIEDAARELNVE
;
A
#
# COMPACT_ATOMS: atom_id res chain seq x y z
N MET A 1 16.93 69.60 -23.98
CA MET A 1 17.29 68.17 -24.03
C MET A 1 16.86 67.35 -22.80
N ARG A 2 16.23 67.94 -21.75
CA ARG A 2 15.87 67.25 -20.49
C ARG A 2 14.48 66.59 -20.47
N HIS A 3 13.63 66.87 -21.46
CA HIS A 3 12.26 66.31 -21.55
C HIS A 3 12.18 64.95 -22.28
N LEU A 4 13.16 64.58 -23.12
CA LEU A 4 13.14 63.29 -23.83
C LEU A 4 13.32 62.07 -22.91
N TYR A 5 14.11 62.21 -21.83
CA TYR A 5 14.34 61.10 -20.90
C TYR A 5 13.14 60.76 -20.02
N LYS A 6 12.19 61.70 -19.85
CA LYS A 6 10.99 61.47 -19.02
C LYS A 6 10.07 60.40 -19.61
N ASN A 7 10.05 60.23 -20.93
CA ASN A 7 9.17 59.28 -21.59
C ASN A 7 9.89 57.98 -21.98
N LEU A 8 11.23 57.94 -21.99
CA LEU A 8 11.98 56.76 -22.46
C LEU A 8 11.64 55.48 -21.69
N LEU A 9 11.51 55.54 -20.36
CA LEU A 9 11.13 54.38 -19.55
C LEU A 9 9.69 53.93 -19.87
N GLN A 10 8.80 54.89 -20.07
CA GLN A 10 7.37 54.65 -20.31
C GLN A 10 7.16 54.08 -21.72
N ASP A 11 7.90 54.59 -22.70
CA ASP A 11 7.97 54.09 -24.08
C ASP A 11 8.59 52.68 -24.11
N ALA A 12 9.67 52.45 -23.37
CA ALA A 12 10.30 51.13 -23.28
C ALA A 12 9.35 50.09 -22.69
N ILE A 13 8.69 50.39 -21.56
CA ILE A 13 7.70 49.49 -20.94
C ILE A 13 6.52 49.23 -21.87
N SER A 14 6.02 50.26 -22.56
CA SER A 14 4.92 50.12 -23.53
C SER A 14 5.29 49.20 -24.70
N ASN A 15 6.57 49.18 -25.06
CA ASN A 15 7.14 48.28 -26.07
C ASN A 15 7.68 46.95 -25.49
N LYS A 16 7.41 46.62 -24.22
CA LYS A 16 7.90 45.42 -23.51
C LYS A 16 9.44 45.32 -23.43
N ILE A 17 10.12 46.47 -23.45
CA ILE A 17 11.57 46.60 -23.29
C ILE A 17 11.85 47.04 -21.85
N ILE A 18 12.63 46.25 -21.11
CA ILE A 18 13.08 46.62 -19.76
C ILE A 18 14.47 47.23 -19.86
N LEU A 19 14.61 48.48 -19.42
CA LEU A 19 15.90 49.13 -19.27
C LEU A 19 16.59 48.58 -18.01
N ALA A 20 17.65 47.81 -18.20
CA ALA A 20 18.40 47.18 -17.11
C ALA A 20 19.83 47.71 -17.00
N THR A 21 20.29 47.96 -15.78
CA THR A 21 21.71 48.06 -15.44
C THR A 21 22.25 46.64 -15.21
N PRO A 22 23.58 46.43 -15.21
CA PRO A 22 24.15 45.12 -14.91
C PRO A 22 23.58 44.48 -13.63
N THR A 23 23.33 45.31 -12.60
CA THR A 23 22.73 44.86 -11.33
C THR A 23 21.28 44.42 -11.48
N THR A 24 20.42 45.21 -12.15
CA THR A 24 19.00 44.84 -12.30
C THR A 24 18.81 43.65 -13.23
N LEU A 25 19.69 43.47 -14.23
CA LEU A 25 19.70 42.27 -15.07
C LEU A 25 19.96 41.01 -14.23
N ILE A 26 20.96 41.02 -13.35
CA ILE A 26 21.26 39.89 -12.45
C ILE A 26 20.05 39.55 -11.57
N VAL A 27 19.36 40.56 -11.03
CA VAL A 27 18.17 40.35 -10.20
C VAL A 27 17.05 39.69 -11.01
N ILE A 28 16.77 40.16 -12.23
CA ILE A 28 15.73 39.58 -13.09
C ILE A 28 16.07 38.13 -13.44
N LEU A 29 17.30 37.84 -13.83
CA LEU A 29 17.74 36.48 -14.14
C LEU A 29 17.62 35.55 -12.93
N LYS A 30 17.98 36.03 -11.74
CA LYS A 30 17.82 35.27 -10.49
C LYS A 30 16.34 35.00 -10.19
N SER A 31 15.46 35.98 -10.39
CA SER A 31 14.01 35.80 -10.25
C SER A 31 13.45 34.76 -11.22
N VAL A 32 13.91 34.74 -12.47
CA VAL A 32 13.51 33.69 -13.45
C VAL A 32 14.01 32.32 -12.99
N ALA A 33 15.27 32.20 -12.57
CA ALA A 33 15.81 30.95 -12.06
C ALA A 33 15.03 30.43 -10.83
N MET A 34 14.68 31.33 -9.90
CA MET A 34 13.84 30.99 -8.75
C MET A 34 12.41 30.59 -9.18
N SER A 35 11.83 31.25 -10.18
CA SER A 35 10.51 30.93 -10.71
C SER A 35 10.48 29.53 -11.33
N TRP A 36 11.51 29.14 -12.09
CA TRP A 36 11.62 27.78 -12.63
C TRP A 36 11.84 26.73 -11.54
N GLN A 37 12.69 27.02 -10.55
CA GLN A 37 12.87 26.11 -9.42
C GLN A 37 11.55 25.90 -8.66
N GLN A 38 10.80 26.97 -8.41
CA GLN A 38 9.51 26.90 -7.74
C GLN A 38 8.50 26.11 -8.58
N HIS A 39 8.44 26.35 -9.89
CA HIS A 39 7.58 25.60 -10.80
C HIS A 39 7.87 24.09 -10.73
N ASN A 40 9.14 23.70 -10.82
CA ASN A 40 9.56 22.29 -10.74
C ASN A 40 9.19 21.65 -9.41
N VAL A 41 9.41 22.35 -8.28
CA VAL A 41 9.00 21.86 -6.95
C VAL A 41 7.49 21.66 -6.89
N THR A 42 6.71 22.59 -7.42
CA THR A 42 5.25 22.48 -7.46
C THR A 42 4.79 21.32 -8.33
N GLN A 43 5.36 21.12 -9.52
CA GLN A 43 5.02 19.99 -10.39
C GLN A 43 5.34 18.65 -9.70
N ASN A 44 6.52 18.51 -9.11
CA ASN A 44 6.90 17.31 -8.38
C ASN A 44 5.96 17.04 -7.18
N ALA A 45 5.55 18.07 -6.45
CA ALA A 45 4.62 17.92 -5.33
C ALA A 45 3.25 17.43 -5.80
N LEU A 46 2.75 17.90 -6.94
CA LEU A 46 1.51 17.41 -7.55
C LEU A 46 1.61 15.95 -7.97
N GLU A 47 2.72 15.56 -8.60
CA GLU A 47 2.97 14.17 -8.99
C GLU A 47 3.03 13.25 -7.77
N ILE A 48 3.76 13.65 -6.72
CA ILE A 48 3.81 12.92 -5.44
C ILE A 48 2.40 12.78 -4.85
N GLN A 49 1.59 13.83 -4.87
CA GLN A 49 0.22 13.77 -4.36
C GLN A 49 -0.63 12.76 -5.14
N THR A 50 -0.57 12.79 -6.47
CA THR A 50 -1.31 11.85 -7.32
C THR A 50 -0.88 10.41 -7.05
N THR A 51 0.43 10.15 -7.04
CA THR A 51 0.96 8.80 -6.75
C THR A 51 0.62 8.35 -5.33
N ALA A 52 0.64 9.24 -4.34
CA ALA A 52 0.27 8.91 -2.97
C ALA A 52 -1.20 8.51 -2.83
N ILE A 53 -2.11 9.23 -3.51
CA ILE A 53 -3.54 8.89 -3.53
C ILE A 53 -3.76 7.52 -4.19
N GLU A 54 -3.08 7.26 -5.32
CA GLU A 54 -3.17 5.98 -6.00
C GLU A 54 -2.64 4.82 -5.13
N LEU A 55 -1.48 5.01 -4.49
CA LEU A 55 -0.90 4.03 -3.57
C LEU A 55 -1.85 3.73 -2.41
N HIS A 56 -2.40 4.78 -1.79
CA HIS A 56 -3.34 4.62 -0.67
C HIS A 56 -4.59 3.84 -1.09
N SER A 57 -5.15 4.15 -2.27
CA SER A 57 -6.29 3.40 -2.82
C SER A 57 -5.95 1.92 -3.04
N ARG A 58 -4.78 1.62 -3.60
CA ARG A 58 -4.31 0.23 -3.80
C ARG A 58 -4.08 -0.50 -2.48
N MET A 59 -3.56 0.20 -1.46
CA MET A 59 -3.38 -0.35 -0.11
C MET A 59 -4.71 -0.74 0.53
N ILE A 60 -5.76 0.07 0.37
CA ILE A 60 -7.10 -0.26 0.86
C ILE A 60 -7.60 -1.56 0.22
N THR A 61 -7.61 -1.63 -1.12
CA THR A 61 -8.10 -2.81 -1.84
C THR A 61 -7.28 -4.07 -1.50
N PHE A 62 -5.96 -3.93 -1.37
CA PHE A 62 -5.12 -5.06 -0.97
C PHE A 62 -5.42 -5.53 0.47
N SER A 63 -5.72 -4.60 1.38
CA SER A 63 -6.09 -4.92 2.76
C SER A 63 -7.43 -5.65 2.84
N GLU A 64 -8.38 -5.33 1.95
CA GLU A 64 -9.64 -6.09 1.81
C GLU A 64 -9.37 -7.54 1.39
N PHE A 65 -8.50 -7.78 0.41
CA PHE A 65 -8.13 -9.14 0.02
C PHE A 65 -7.46 -9.91 1.16
N LEU A 66 -6.57 -9.27 1.92
CA LEU A 66 -5.94 -9.91 3.09
C LEU A 66 -6.99 -10.29 4.15
N LYS A 67 -7.98 -9.43 4.38
CA LYS A 67 -9.09 -9.70 5.29
C LYS A 67 -9.90 -10.91 4.82
N ASP A 68 -10.30 -10.94 3.56
CA ASP A 68 -11.08 -12.03 2.98
C ASP A 68 -10.34 -13.38 3.05
N ILE A 69 -9.02 -13.36 2.80
CA ILE A 69 -8.17 -14.54 2.96
C ILE A 69 -8.13 -15.01 4.42
N GLY A 70 -7.99 -14.08 5.37
CA GLY A 70 -8.02 -14.38 6.80
C GLY A 70 -9.32 -15.05 7.23
N ASP A 71 -10.46 -14.51 6.79
CA ASP A 71 -11.79 -15.09 7.06
C ASP A 71 -11.96 -16.47 6.44
N GLY A 72 -11.49 -16.66 5.20
CA GLY A 72 -11.48 -17.96 4.52
C GLY A 72 -10.66 -19.00 5.28
N LEU A 73 -9.46 -18.63 5.74
CA LEU A 73 -8.59 -19.51 6.53
C LEU A 73 -9.24 -19.90 7.87
N LYS A 74 -9.89 -18.95 8.55
CA LYS A 74 -10.63 -19.22 9.80
C LYS A 74 -11.75 -20.23 9.59
N SER A 75 -12.49 -20.13 8.48
CA SER A 75 -13.54 -21.08 8.11
C SER A 75 -12.98 -22.48 7.80
N ALA A 76 -11.89 -22.54 7.04
CA ALA A 76 -11.20 -23.80 6.73
C ALA A 76 -10.66 -24.48 7.98
N LEU A 77 -10.03 -23.72 8.88
CA LEU A 77 -9.53 -24.20 10.17
C LEU A 77 -10.66 -24.76 11.05
N GLY A 78 -11.80 -24.06 11.10
CA GLY A 78 -12.99 -24.54 11.81
C GLY A 78 -13.50 -25.87 11.25
N SER A 79 -13.50 -26.04 9.93
CA SER A 79 -13.91 -27.30 9.27
C SER A 79 -12.92 -28.43 9.53
N TYR A 80 -11.61 -28.13 9.49
CA TYR A 80 -10.56 -29.07 9.86
C TYR A 80 -10.72 -29.55 11.31
N ASN A 81 -10.84 -28.64 12.27
CA ASN A 81 -10.98 -28.99 13.68
C ASN A 81 -12.25 -29.82 13.96
N LYS A 82 -13.37 -29.54 13.27
CA LYS A 82 -14.58 -30.40 13.33
C LYS A 82 -14.31 -31.82 12.81
N ALA A 83 -13.58 -31.94 11.70
CA ALA A 83 -13.22 -33.24 11.12
C ALA A 83 -12.30 -34.03 12.07
N VAL A 84 -11.29 -33.37 12.65
CA VAL A 84 -10.40 -33.96 13.67
C VAL A 84 -11.20 -34.44 14.87
N GLY A 85 -12.11 -33.62 15.42
CA GLY A 85 -12.96 -34.02 16.55
C GLY A 85 -13.87 -35.22 16.24
N SER A 86 -14.43 -35.30 15.03
CA SER A 86 -15.20 -36.47 14.60
C SER A 86 -14.33 -37.72 14.46
N TYR A 87 -13.12 -37.54 13.91
CA TYR A 87 -12.15 -38.61 13.74
C TYR A 87 -11.71 -39.20 15.08
N THR A 88 -11.29 -38.36 16.02
CA THR A 88 -10.82 -38.78 17.35
C THR A 88 -11.95 -39.33 18.22
N GLY A 89 -13.15 -38.75 18.14
CA GLY A 89 -14.27 -39.13 18.99
C GLY A 89 -15.10 -40.34 18.50
N ARG A 90 -15.14 -40.60 17.18
CA ARG A 90 -16.03 -41.64 16.61
C ARG A 90 -15.27 -42.71 15.83
N LEU A 91 -14.47 -42.29 14.85
CA LEU A 91 -13.77 -43.21 13.94
C LEU A 91 -12.63 -43.95 14.63
N LEU A 92 -11.77 -43.24 15.36
CA LEU A 92 -10.60 -43.82 16.00
C LEU A 92 -10.98 -44.91 17.04
N PRO A 93 -11.97 -44.72 17.93
CA PRO A 93 -12.42 -45.78 18.85
C PRO A 93 -13.02 -46.98 18.12
N GLN A 94 -13.78 -46.75 17.04
CA GLN A 94 -14.34 -47.84 16.22
C GLN A 94 -13.23 -48.66 15.52
N GLY A 95 -12.21 -47.99 14.99
CA GLY A 95 -11.02 -48.63 14.44
C GLY A 95 -10.31 -49.48 15.49
N LYS A 96 -10.05 -48.93 16.68
CA LYS A 96 -9.46 -49.67 17.82
C LYS A 96 -10.28 -50.89 18.21
N LYS A 97 -11.61 -50.77 18.26
CA LYS A 97 -12.51 -51.90 18.55
C LYS A 97 -12.45 -52.99 17.48
N LEU A 98 -12.30 -52.63 16.21
CA LEU A 98 -12.09 -53.60 15.12
C LEU A 98 -10.73 -54.30 15.24
N GLU A 99 -9.70 -53.59 15.69
CA GLU A 99 -8.39 -54.17 16.03
C GLU A 99 -8.48 -55.20 17.15
N GLU A 100 -9.21 -54.89 18.22
CA GLU A 100 -9.47 -55.82 19.32
C GLU A 100 -10.24 -57.07 18.87
N LEU A 101 -11.14 -56.94 17.88
CA LEU A 101 -11.92 -58.05 17.31
C LEU A 101 -11.15 -58.87 16.26
N GLY A 102 -9.88 -58.53 15.97
CA GLY A 102 -9.04 -59.25 15.01
C GLY A 102 -9.44 -59.04 13.54
N ALA A 103 -10.29 -58.05 13.25
CA ALA A 103 -10.81 -57.78 11.92
C ALA A 103 -9.98 -56.71 11.18
N THR A 104 -8.67 -56.91 11.05
CA THR A 104 -7.75 -55.87 10.53
C THR A 104 -6.86 -56.33 9.39
N SER A 105 -6.43 -55.34 8.61
CA SER A 105 -5.35 -55.47 7.63
C SER A 105 -3.98 -55.31 8.32
N ASN A 106 -2.92 -55.89 7.75
CA ASN A 106 -1.54 -55.94 8.32
C ASN A 106 -0.84 -54.57 8.59
N LYS A 107 -1.54 -53.43 8.50
CA LYS A 107 -0.98 -52.09 8.75
C LYS A 107 -1.31 -51.64 10.18
N LYS A 108 -0.29 -51.70 11.04
CA LYS A 108 -0.39 -51.57 12.51
C LYS A 108 -0.51 -50.15 13.07
N ASN A 109 -0.69 -49.10 12.28
CA ASN A 109 -0.71 -47.76 12.87
C ASN A 109 -1.63 -46.79 12.17
N ILE A 110 -2.59 -46.29 12.95
CA ILE A 110 -3.45 -45.17 12.60
C ILE A 110 -2.71 -43.88 13.01
N PRO A 111 -2.41 -42.96 12.09
CA PRO A 111 -1.69 -41.74 12.42
C PRO A 111 -2.50 -40.86 13.37
N GLU A 112 -1.83 -40.28 14.37
CA GLU A 112 -2.45 -39.34 15.30
C GLU A 112 -2.64 -37.98 14.61
N ILE A 113 -3.89 -37.52 14.55
CA ILE A 113 -4.25 -36.22 13.99
C ILE A 113 -4.55 -35.27 15.16
N LYS A 114 -3.81 -34.17 15.24
CA LYS A 114 -3.97 -33.15 16.29
C LYS A 114 -4.79 -31.97 15.79
N MET A 115 -5.49 -31.32 16.71
CA MET A 115 -6.17 -30.06 16.41
C MET A 115 -5.14 -28.95 16.22
N ILE A 116 -5.49 -27.96 15.40
CA ILE A 116 -4.68 -26.75 15.25
C ILE A 116 -5.33 -25.66 16.11
N GLU A 117 -4.59 -25.17 17.10
CA GLU A 117 -5.03 -24.14 18.05
C GLU A 117 -4.58 -22.72 17.64
N ASP A 118 -3.66 -22.60 16.67
CA ASP A 118 -3.13 -21.31 16.25
C ASP A 118 -4.14 -20.52 15.40
N ALA A 119 -4.54 -19.35 15.92
CA ALA A 119 -5.22 -18.33 15.12
C ALA A 119 -4.20 -17.63 14.20
N ALA A 120 -4.61 -17.36 12.96
CA ALA A 120 -3.81 -16.53 12.07
C ALA A 120 -3.54 -15.17 12.72
N ARG A 121 -2.31 -14.65 12.57
CA ARG A 121 -1.89 -13.38 13.18
C ARG A 121 -2.80 -12.24 12.74
N GLU A 122 -3.53 -11.65 13.68
CA GLU A 122 -4.36 -10.48 13.43
C GLU A 122 -3.47 -9.25 13.18
N LEU A 123 -3.72 -8.54 12.08
CA LEU A 123 -3.13 -7.23 11.82
C LEU A 123 -3.97 -6.17 12.54
N ASN A 124 -3.59 -5.84 13.76
CA ASN A 124 -4.14 -4.67 14.46
C ASN A 124 -3.46 -3.43 13.88
N VAL A 125 -4.19 -2.71 13.03
CA VAL A 125 -3.82 -1.36 12.61
C VAL A 125 -4.61 -0.42 13.50
N GLU A 126 -3.98 0.07 14.58
CA GLU A 126 -4.48 1.22 15.36
C GLU A 126 -4.41 2.52 14.54
#